data_AF-A0A946FI52-F1
#
_entry.id   AF-A0A946FI52-F1
#
_cell.length_a   1.000
_cell.length_b   1.000
_cell.length_c   1.000
_cell.angle_alpha   90.00
_cell.angle_beta   90.00
_cell.angle_gamma   90.00
#
_symmetry.space_group_name_H-M   'P 1'
#
loop_
_entity.id
_entity.type
_entity.pdbx_description
1 polymer ?
#
loop_
_entity_poly.entity_id
_entity_poly.type
_entity_poly.pdbx_seq_one_letter_code
_entity_poly.pdbx_strand_id
1 'polypeptide(L)'
;MDEMLYRVIAFTGFFIICFIAWLTGNKDQINKKTILGSIFLAWSIGGMTFWLPWTRQSLEWLNNILISVLQASQKGSIFLFGPLAIGPGEVLSDGTQSIGFILALQVLPSVIFFSAIISLLYYLNIIQTCVNVFAKFFYKSMALSGPESFSAATSIFFGIESSLTIRNYLDRMSQSELLTLITCMMSTVATTVMAVYVIALKEVFPQIAGHLISA
;
A
#
# COMPACT_ATOMS: atom_id res chain seq x y z
N MET A 1 5.92 -29.49 12.14
CA MET A 1 4.50 -29.14 12.12
C MET A 1 4.10 -29.13 10.66
N ASP A 2 3.25 -30.06 10.23
CA ASP A 2 3.09 -30.40 8.80
C ASP A 2 2.63 -29.19 7.98
N GLU A 3 3.25 -28.93 6.83
CA GLU A 3 2.84 -27.84 5.92
C GLU A 3 1.34 -27.89 5.59
N MET A 4 0.78 -29.10 5.52
CA MET A 4 -0.65 -29.32 5.32
C MET A 4 -1.50 -28.70 6.43
N LEU A 5 -1.06 -28.78 7.68
CA LEU A 5 -1.76 -28.20 8.82
C LEU A 5 -1.82 -26.68 8.71
N TYR A 6 -0.72 -26.01 8.35
CA TYR A 6 -0.71 -24.55 8.15
C TYR A 6 -1.61 -24.11 6.99
N ARG A 7 -1.62 -24.85 5.87
CA ARG A 7 -2.48 -24.56 4.72
C ARG A 7 -3.96 -24.69 5.08
N VAL A 8 -4.31 -25.72 5.85
CA VAL A 8 -5.69 -25.91 6.35
C VAL A 8 -6.08 -24.77 7.29
N ILE A 9 -5.22 -24.40 8.24
CA ILE A 9 -5.48 -23.27 9.15
C ILE A 9 -5.71 -21.97 8.38
N ALA A 10 -4.86 -21.65 7.40
CA ALA A 10 -5.00 -20.45 6.58
C ALA A 10 -6.31 -20.44 5.78
N PHE A 11 -6.64 -21.58 5.14
CA PHE A 11 -7.89 -21.74 4.39
C PHE A 11 -9.11 -21.57 5.29
N THR A 12 -9.17 -22.27 6.42
CA THR A 12 -10.27 -22.16 7.38
C THR A 12 -10.37 -20.75 7.96
N GLY A 13 -9.24 -20.11 8.27
CA GLY A 13 -9.18 -18.73 8.77
C GLY A 13 -9.85 -17.73 7.82
N PHE A 14 -9.58 -17.85 6.51
CA PHE A 14 -10.25 -17.02 5.49
C PHE A 14 -11.78 -17.15 5.56
N PHE A 15 -12.31 -18.37 5.58
CA PHE A 15 -13.76 -18.60 5.67
C PHE A 15 -14.36 -18.15 7.00
N ILE A 16 -13.63 -18.26 8.12
CA ILE A 16 -14.07 -17.73 9.42
C ILE A 16 -14.23 -16.21 9.36
N ILE A 17 -13.26 -15.49 8.78
CA ILE A 17 -13.35 -14.03 8.64
C ILE A 17 -14.54 -13.64 7.74
N CYS A 18 -14.72 -14.34 6.61
CA CYS A 18 -15.89 -14.13 5.76
C CYS A 18 -17.22 -14.42 6.50
N PHE A 19 -17.25 -15.45 7.34
CA PHE A 19 -18.43 -15.80 8.12
C PHE A 19 -18.75 -14.75 9.17
N ILE A 20 -17.74 -14.22 9.87
CA ILE A 20 -17.91 -13.11 10.82
C ILE A 20 -18.47 -11.88 10.10
N ALA A 21 -17.88 -11.50 8.95
CA ALA A 21 -18.34 -10.37 8.15
C ALA A 21 -19.81 -10.54 7.71
N TRP A 22 -20.19 -11.75 7.29
CA TRP A 22 -21.57 -12.08 6.93
C TRP A 22 -22.53 -12.04 8.12
N LEU A 23 -22.09 -12.44 9.31
CA LEU A 23 -22.91 -12.44 10.53
C LEU A 23 -23.20 -11.02 11.01
N THR A 24 -22.21 -10.14 10.94
CA THR A 24 -22.33 -8.72 11.34
C THR A 24 -23.02 -7.85 10.30
N GLY A 25 -23.04 -8.28 9.03
CA GLY A 25 -23.61 -7.53 7.92
C GLY A 25 -25.13 -7.70 7.77
N ASN A 26 -25.75 -6.78 7.03
CA ASN A 26 -27.14 -6.91 6.64
C ASN A 26 -27.29 -7.99 5.54
N LYS A 27 -28.20 -8.94 5.74
CA LYS A 27 -28.36 -10.15 4.91
C LYS A 27 -29.31 -9.95 3.73
N ASP A 28 -30.06 -8.86 3.72
CA ASP A 28 -31.20 -8.69 2.82
C ASP A 28 -30.81 -8.29 1.39
N GLN A 29 -29.65 -7.65 1.18
CA GLN A 29 -29.24 -7.11 -0.12
C GLN A 29 -27.78 -7.43 -0.49
N ILE A 30 -27.46 -8.74 -0.53
CA ILE A 30 -26.10 -9.19 -0.85
C ILE A 30 -25.86 -9.22 -2.37
N ASN A 31 -24.95 -8.36 -2.85
CA ASN A 31 -24.49 -8.41 -4.24
C ASN A 31 -23.44 -9.52 -4.44
N LYS A 32 -23.91 -10.69 -4.92
CA LYS A 32 -23.05 -11.85 -5.17
C LYS A 32 -21.95 -11.60 -6.20
N LYS A 33 -22.17 -10.70 -7.17
CA LYS A 33 -21.15 -10.38 -8.19
C LYS A 33 -19.94 -9.67 -7.56
N THR A 34 -20.18 -8.75 -6.65
CA THR A 34 -19.12 -8.01 -5.95
C THR A 34 -18.30 -8.93 -5.05
N ILE A 35 -18.95 -9.82 -4.30
CA ILE A 35 -18.27 -10.78 -3.41
C ILE A 35 -17.45 -11.79 -4.22
N LEU A 36 -18.03 -12.40 -5.26
CA LEU A 36 -17.28 -13.34 -6.09
C LEU A 36 -16.15 -12.64 -6.84
N GLY A 37 -16.38 -11.41 -7.31
CA GLY A 37 -15.37 -10.58 -7.95
C GLY A 37 -14.21 -10.24 -7.02
N SER A 38 -14.47 -9.84 -5.77
CA SER A 38 -13.40 -9.53 -4.80
C SER A 38 -12.59 -10.77 -4.42
N ILE A 39 -13.25 -11.90 -4.15
CA ILE A 39 -12.57 -13.16 -3.82
C ILE A 39 -11.71 -13.61 -4.99
N PHE A 40 -12.26 -13.61 -6.20
CA PHE A 40 -11.53 -13.99 -7.41
C PHE A 40 -10.30 -13.09 -7.62
N LEU A 41 -10.46 -11.77 -7.46
CA LEU A 41 -9.38 -10.80 -7.65
C LEU A 41 -8.29 -10.95 -6.58
N ALA A 42 -8.65 -11.10 -5.31
CA ALA A 42 -7.70 -11.32 -4.22
C ALA A 42 -6.91 -12.63 -4.40
N TRP A 43 -7.60 -13.73 -4.74
CA TRP A 43 -6.95 -15.02 -4.98
C TRP A 43 -6.11 -15.01 -6.24
N SER A 44 -6.56 -14.32 -7.30
CA SER A 44 -5.78 -14.15 -8.53
C SER A 44 -4.51 -13.37 -8.27
N ILE A 45 -4.56 -12.28 -7.51
CA ILE A 45 -3.36 -11.49 -7.15
C ILE A 45 -2.44 -12.33 -6.27
N GLY A 46 -2.94 -12.99 -5.23
CA GLY A 46 -2.13 -13.86 -4.37
C GLY A 46 -1.46 -15.01 -5.16
N GLY A 47 -2.22 -15.67 -6.03
CA GLY A 47 -1.70 -16.71 -6.93
C GLY A 47 -0.65 -16.15 -7.89
N MET A 48 -0.90 -15.01 -8.53
CA MET A 48 0.08 -14.37 -9.42
C MET A 48 1.36 -13.99 -8.68
N THR A 49 1.26 -13.51 -7.45
CA THR A 49 2.39 -13.11 -6.60
C THR A 49 3.27 -14.29 -6.21
N PHE A 50 2.67 -15.39 -5.74
CA PHE A 50 3.44 -16.49 -5.13
C PHE A 50 3.73 -17.67 -6.07
N TRP A 51 2.99 -17.83 -7.17
CA TRP A 51 3.08 -19.02 -8.03
C TRP A 51 3.89 -18.79 -9.31
N LEU A 52 3.97 -17.56 -9.81
CA LEU A 52 4.67 -17.23 -11.05
C LEU A 52 6.11 -16.76 -10.77
N PRO A 53 7.14 -17.39 -11.37
CA PRO A 53 8.53 -17.02 -11.14
C PRO A 53 8.89 -15.61 -11.65
N TRP A 54 8.22 -15.12 -12.69
CA TRP A 54 8.43 -13.76 -13.21
C TRP A 54 7.91 -12.69 -12.25
N THR A 55 6.90 -12.98 -11.43
CA THR A 55 6.38 -12.01 -10.47
C THR A 55 7.40 -11.67 -9.40
N ARG A 56 8.20 -12.63 -8.97
CA ARG A 56 9.32 -12.37 -8.04
C ARG A 56 10.32 -11.40 -8.63
N GLN A 57 10.67 -11.55 -9.91
CA GLN A 57 11.59 -10.61 -10.59
C GLN A 57 10.97 -9.21 -10.70
N SER A 58 9.69 -9.12 -11.02
CA SER A 58 8.96 -7.84 -11.05
C SER A 58 8.89 -7.17 -9.68
N LEU A 59 8.65 -7.93 -8.61
CA LEU A 59 8.65 -7.41 -7.23
C LEU A 59 10.05 -6.99 -6.78
N GLU A 60 11.09 -7.75 -7.12
CA GLU A 60 12.48 -7.37 -6.85
C GLU A 60 12.87 -6.10 -7.61
N TRP A 61 12.43 -5.95 -8.86
CA TRP A 61 12.62 -4.73 -9.64
C TRP A 61 11.93 -3.53 -9.00
N LEU A 62 10.66 -3.67 -8.58
CA LEU A 62 9.94 -2.61 -7.87
C LEU A 62 10.60 -2.27 -6.52
N ASN A 63 11.03 -3.29 -5.78
CA ASN A 63 11.79 -3.12 -4.53
C ASN A 63 13.07 -2.31 -4.76
N ASN A 64 13.82 -2.60 -5.82
CA ASN A 64 15.05 -1.87 -6.16
C ASN A 64 14.76 -0.41 -6.53
N ILE A 65 13.65 -0.14 -7.24
CA ILE A 65 13.21 1.24 -7.51
C ILE A 65 12.92 1.97 -6.20
N LEU A 66 12.12 1.38 -5.32
CA LEU A 66 11.78 2.01 -4.03
C LEU A 66 13.03 2.27 -3.18
N ILE A 67 13.96 1.30 -3.11
CA ILE A 67 15.23 1.47 -2.39
C ILE A 67 16.06 2.59 -3.03
N SER A 68 16.10 2.70 -4.35
CA SER A 68 16.84 3.77 -5.04
C SER A 68 16.27 5.16 -4.71
N VAL A 69 14.93 5.27 -4.66
CA VAL A 69 14.24 6.51 -4.26
C VAL A 69 14.52 6.83 -2.79
N LEU A 70 14.50 5.83 -1.90
CA LEU A 70 14.87 5.99 -0.48
C LEU A 70 16.32 6.46 -0.32
N GLN A 71 17.26 5.88 -1.07
CA GLN A 71 18.66 6.30 -1.05
C GLN A 71 18.84 7.74 -1.56
N ALA A 72 18.09 8.15 -2.59
CA ALA A 72 18.08 9.53 -3.06
C ALA A 72 17.58 10.49 -1.97
N SER A 73 16.51 10.11 -1.27
CA SER A 73 16.00 10.86 -0.11
C SER A 73 17.02 10.94 1.04
N GLN A 74 17.70 9.84 1.34
CA GLN A 74 18.72 9.79 2.39
C GLN A 74 19.88 10.74 2.08
N LYS A 75 20.34 10.81 0.83
CA LYS A 75 21.34 11.79 0.39
C LYS A 75 20.89 13.24 0.62
N GLY A 76 19.63 13.55 0.32
CA GLY A 76 19.05 14.87 0.60
C GLY A 76 18.99 15.19 2.10
N SER A 77 18.68 14.18 2.93
CA SER A 77 18.62 14.32 4.39
C SER A 77 20.01 14.55 4.98
N ILE A 78 21.03 13.84 4.50
CA ILE A 78 22.44 14.05 4.88
C ILE A 78 22.91 15.43 4.44
N PHE A 79 22.51 15.92 3.27
CA PHE A 79 22.84 17.27 2.83
C PHE A 79 22.27 18.35 3.77
N LEU A 80 21.05 18.17 4.27
CA LEU A 80 20.40 19.15 5.15
C LEU A 80 20.85 19.06 6.61
N PHE A 81 20.99 17.84 7.15
CA PHE A 81 21.17 17.61 8.58
C PHE A 81 22.52 16.96 8.94
N GLY A 82 23.35 16.61 7.95
CA GLY A 82 24.69 16.07 8.17
C GLY A 82 24.69 14.83 9.08
N PRO A 83 25.51 14.81 10.15
CA PRO A 83 25.63 13.68 11.07
C PRO A 83 24.34 13.27 11.80
N LEU A 84 23.33 14.13 11.83
CA LEU A 84 22.06 13.81 12.49
C LEU A 84 21.16 12.88 11.65
N ALA A 85 21.39 12.83 10.33
CA ALA A 85 20.60 12.04 9.38
C ALA A 85 21.16 10.61 9.15
N ILE A 86 22.23 10.22 9.84
CA ILE A 86 22.83 8.88 9.73
C ILE A 86 22.47 7.98 10.92
N GLY A 87 22.24 6.70 10.64
CA GLY A 87 21.85 5.70 11.64
C GLY A 87 22.99 5.34 12.59
N PRO A 88 22.70 4.75 13.77
CA PRO A 88 23.72 4.29 14.70
C PRO A 88 24.75 3.39 14.01
N GLY A 89 26.04 3.70 14.18
CA GLY A 89 27.13 2.91 13.59
C GLY A 89 27.54 3.32 12.17
N GLU A 90 26.82 4.24 11.53
CA GLU A 90 27.25 4.86 10.27
C GLU A 90 28.24 6.02 10.55
N VAL A 91 29.13 6.28 9.59
CA VAL A 91 30.13 7.35 9.66
C VAL A 91 30.06 8.15 8.36
N LEU A 92 30.00 9.48 8.46
CA LEU A 92 30.10 10.35 7.28
C LEU A 92 31.49 10.25 6.64
N SER A 93 31.59 10.63 5.37
CA SER A 93 32.87 10.68 4.64
C SER A 93 33.95 11.55 5.32
N ASP A 94 33.55 12.52 6.15
CA ASP A 94 34.44 13.40 6.94
C ASP A 94 34.83 12.79 8.31
N GLY A 95 34.44 11.56 8.62
CA GLY A 95 34.80 10.86 9.86
C GLY A 95 33.90 11.12 11.06
N THR A 96 32.88 11.97 10.91
CA THR A 96 31.89 12.25 11.98
C THR A 96 30.99 11.05 12.22
N GLN A 97 30.93 10.60 13.47
CA GLN A 97 30.12 9.45 13.89
C GLN A 97 28.65 9.83 14.07
N SER A 98 27.75 8.85 13.89
CA SER A 98 26.34 9.00 14.24
C SER A 98 26.18 9.28 15.74
N ILE A 99 25.32 10.23 16.05
CA ILE A 99 24.85 10.56 17.40
C ILE A 99 23.70 9.66 17.88
N GLY A 100 23.25 8.71 17.05
CA GLY A 100 22.18 7.76 17.36
C GLY A 100 21.03 7.79 16.35
N PHE A 101 19.97 7.03 16.64
CA PHE A 101 18.78 6.97 15.80
C PHE A 101 17.82 8.11 16.16
N ILE A 102 17.71 9.11 15.29
CA ILE A 102 16.78 10.22 15.46
C ILE A 102 15.68 10.09 14.41
N LEU A 103 14.55 9.50 14.79
CA LEU A 103 13.42 9.26 13.90
C LEU A 103 13.01 10.51 13.11
N ALA A 104 12.93 11.66 13.78
CA ALA A 104 12.52 12.91 13.16
C ALA A 104 13.43 13.36 12.00
N LEU A 105 14.71 12.99 12.01
CA LEU A 105 15.72 13.46 11.04
C LEU A 105 16.09 12.39 10.02
N GLN A 106 15.86 11.11 10.33
CA GLN A 106 16.19 9.99 9.46
C GLN A 106 14.98 9.49 8.67
N VAL A 107 13.77 9.63 9.23
CA VAL A 107 12.55 9.02 8.67
C VAL A 107 11.61 10.06 8.06
N LEU A 108 11.32 11.15 8.77
CA LEU A 108 10.35 12.16 8.31
C LEU A 108 10.76 12.88 7.01
N PRO A 109 12.05 13.19 6.75
CA PRO A 109 12.45 13.79 5.48
C PRO A 109 12.14 12.89 4.27
N SER A 110 12.17 11.56 4.45
CA SER A 110 11.74 10.63 3.41
C SER A 110 10.27 10.72 3.11
N VAL A 111 9.42 10.89 4.12
CA VAL A 111 7.97 11.15 3.91
C VAL A 111 7.78 12.41 3.06
N ILE A 112 8.46 13.51 3.39
CA ILE A 112 8.38 14.78 2.63
C ILE A 112 8.82 14.59 1.18
N PHE A 113 9.93 13.87 0.97
CA PHE A 113 10.45 13.59 -0.37
C PHE A 113 9.49 12.75 -1.21
N PHE A 114 8.90 11.69 -0.64
CA PHE A 114 7.89 10.87 -1.31
C PHE A 114 6.63 11.68 -1.61
N SER A 115 6.15 12.51 -0.68
CA SER A 115 5.02 13.42 -0.93
C SER A 115 5.30 14.38 -2.10
N ALA A 116 6.53 14.90 -2.23
CA ALA A 116 6.92 15.75 -3.35
C ALA A 116 6.92 14.99 -4.69
N ILE A 117 7.43 13.76 -4.72
CA ILE A 117 7.40 12.91 -5.93
C ILE A 117 5.96 12.60 -6.32
N ILE A 118 5.12 12.18 -5.38
CA ILE A 118 3.71 11.88 -5.65
C ILE A 118 2.99 13.14 -6.15
N SER A 119 3.24 14.30 -5.55
CA SER A 119 2.69 15.58 -6.02
C SER A 119 3.13 15.91 -7.45
N LEU A 120 4.39 15.62 -7.81
CA LEU A 120 4.89 15.80 -9.17
C LEU A 120 4.19 14.84 -10.14
N LEU A 121 4.09 13.54 -9.81
CA LEU A 121 3.41 12.56 -10.65
C LEU A 121 1.92 12.87 -10.83
N TYR A 122 1.31 13.45 -9.80
CA TYR A 122 -0.06 13.97 -9.86
C TYR A 122 -0.15 15.19 -10.79
N TYR A 123 0.78 16.14 -10.71
CA TYR A 123 0.82 17.28 -11.64
C TYR A 123 1.01 16.83 -13.10
N LEU A 124 1.80 15.77 -13.32
CA LEU A 124 2.06 15.18 -14.64
C LEU A 124 0.92 14.30 -15.18
N ASN A 125 -0.19 14.16 -14.45
CA ASN A 125 -1.33 13.31 -14.82
C ASN A 125 -1.05 11.79 -14.90
N ILE A 126 0.07 11.32 -14.34
CA ILE A 126 0.44 9.90 -14.34
C ILE A 126 -0.46 9.13 -13.37
N ILE A 127 -0.61 9.63 -12.15
CA ILE A 127 -1.43 8.99 -11.12
C ILE A 127 -2.89 8.92 -11.55
N GLN A 128 -3.44 10.00 -12.12
CA GLN A 128 -4.81 10.07 -12.61
C GLN A 128 -5.07 9.03 -13.70
N THR A 129 -4.10 8.85 -14.60
CA THR A 129 -4.20 7.82 -15.65
C THR A 129 -4.24 6.42 -15.04
N CYS A 130 -3.35 6.12 -14.11
CA CYS A 130 -3.33 4.84 -13.40
C CYS A 130 -4.64 4.59 -12.63
N VAL A 131 -5.09 5.56 -11.83
CA VAL A 131 -6.34 5.48 -11.05
C VAL A 131 -7.53 5.22 -11.97
N ASN A 132 -7.62 5.90 -13.12
CA ASN A 132 -8.70 5.68 -14.08
C ASN A 132 -8.70 4.26 -14.68
N VAL A 133 -7.53 3.67 -14.91
CA VAL A 133 -7.41 2.28 -15.37
C VAL A 133 -7.92 1.32 -14.29
N PHE A 134 -7.46 1.46 -13.05
CA PHE A 134 -7.93 0.64 -11.93
C PHE A 134 -9.42 0.81 -11.64
N ALA A 135 -9.93 2.05 -11.68
CA ALA A 135 -11.34 2.32 -11.47
C ALA A 135 -12.21 1.62 -12.53
N LYS A 136 -11.83 1.66 -13.81
CA LYS A 136 -12.53 0.92 -14.88
C LYS A 136 -12.46 -0.59 -14.68
N PHE A 137 -11.31 -1.09 -14.21
CA PHE A 137 -11.11 -2.50 -13.92
C PHE A 137 -12.03 -2.97 -12.78
N PHE A 138 -12.07 -2.26 -11.66
CA PHE A 138 -12.96 -2.57 -10.53
C PHE A 138 -14.44 -2.44 -10.89
N TYR A 139 -14.80 -1.38 -11.63
CA TYR A 139 -16.16 -1.19 -12.13
C TYR A 139 -16.62 -2.41 -12.96
N LYS A 140 -15.77 -2.90 -13.87
CA LYS A 140 -16.10 -4.03 -14.75
C LYS A 140 -16.06 -5.38 -14.02
N SER A 141 -15.08 -5.59 -13.13
CA SER A 141 -14.86 -6.90 -12.48
C SER A 141 -15.78 -7.13 -11.28
N MET A 142 -16.10 -6.09 -10.52
CA MET A 142 -16.78 -6.20 -9.22
C MET A 142 -18.17 -5.53 -9.22
N ALA A 143 -18.60 -4.96 -10.35
CA ALA A 143 -19.89 -4.27 -10.50
C ALA A 143 -20.13 -3.19 -9.44
N LEU A 144 -19.05 -2.52 -9.03
CA LEU A 144 -19.07 -1.42 -8.07
C LEU A 144 -19.62 -0.15 -8.73
N SER A 145 -20.03 0.82 -7.93
CA SER A 145 -20.42 2.13 -8.47
C SER A 145 -19.20 2.90 -9.01
N GLY A 146 -19.44 3.94 -9.81
CA GLY A 146 -18.38 4.81 -10.32
C GLY A 146 -17.55 5.47 -9.19
N PRO A 147 -18.20 6.19 -8.25
CA PRO A 147 -17.51 6.77 -7.10
C PRO A 147 -16.79 5.75 -6.22
N GLU A 148 -17.41 4.58 -5.99
CA GLU A 148 -16.81 3.49 -5.19
C GLU A 148 -15.55 2.94 -5.88
N SER A 149 -15.63 2.63 -7.17
CA SER A 149 -14.48 2.12 -7.95
C SER A 149 -13.33 3.12 -8.00
N PHE A 150 -13.65 4.41 -8.16
CA PHE A 150 -12.66 5.48 -8.16
C PHE A 150 -12.00 5.66 -6.78
N SER A 151 -12.79 5.58 -5.71
CA SER A 151 -12.29 5.67 -4.34
C SER A 151 -11.37 4.50 -3.98
N ALA A 152 -11.74 3.27 -4.37
CA ALA A 152 -10.91 2.08 -4.17
C ALA A 152 -9.58 2.18 -4.94
N ALA A 153 -9.63 2.62 -6.21
CA ALA A 153 -8.43 2.82 -7.02
C ALA A 153 -7.49 3.90 -6.47
N THR A 154 -8.05 5.00 -5.95
CA THR A 154 -7.26 6.10 -5.37
C THR A 154 -6.61 5.68 -4.04
N SER A 155 -7.30 4.84 -3.25
CA SER A 155 -6.82 4.36 -1.94
C SER A 155 -5.58 3.47 -2.03
N ILE A 156 -5.30 2.87 -3.20
CA ILE A 156 -4.07 2.10 -3.45
C ILE A 156 -2.83 3.02 -3.38
N PHE A 157 -2.94 4.24 -3.91
CA PHE A 157 -1.81 5.17 -3.99
C PHE A 157 -1.71 6.07 -2.75
N PHE A 158 -2.84 6.58 -2.29
CA PHE A 158 -2.89 7.63 -1.26
C PHE A 158 -3.29 7.09 0.12
N GLY A 159 -3.75 5.84 0.23
CA GLY A 159 -4.29 5.31 1.47
C GLY A 159 -5.42 6.20 2.00
N ILE A 160 -5.29 6.63 3.26
CA ILE A 160 -6.26 7.52 3.93
C ILE A 160 -6.33 8.93 3.33
N GLU A 161 -5.29 9.37 2.63
CA GLU A 161 -5.24 10.69 1.99
C GLU A 161 -6.14 10.75 0.74
N SER A 162 -6.63 9.60 0.25
CA SER A 162 -7.56 9.53 -0.89
C SER A 162 -8.87 10.28 -0.66
N SER A 163 -9.26 10.46 0.61
CA SER A 163 -10.46 11.20 1.06
C SER A 163 -10.54 12.62 0.49
N LEU A 164 -9.40 13.30 0.32
CA LEU A 164 -9.35 14.64 -0.26
C LEU A 164 -9.68 14.64 -1.76
N THR A 165 -9.21 13.62 -2.49
CA THR A 165 -9.44 13.49 -3.94
C THR A 165 -10.91 13.22 -4.26
N ILE A 166 -11.61 12.50 -3.38
CA ILE A 166 -13.02 12.11 -3.57
C ILE A 166 -14.02 13.00 -2.85
N ARG A 167 -13.56 14.10 -2.23
CA ARG A 167 -14.38 14.97 -1.36
C ARG A 167 -15.73 15.35 -1.96
N ASN A 168 -15.75 15.70 -3.25
CA ASN A 168 -16.97 16.14 -3.94
C ASN A 168 -18.00 15.01 -4.19
N TYR A 169 -17.60 13.75 -4.00
CA TYR A 169 -18.46 12.58 -4.17
C TYR A 169 -19.02 12.07 -2.84
N LEU A 170 -18.39 12.41 -1.70
CA LEU A 170 -18.76 11.93 -0.37
C LEU A 170 -20.23 12.24 -0.03
N ASP A 171 -20.69 13.46 -0.34
CA ASP A 171 -22.05 13.90 -0.02
C ASP A 171 -23.14 13.15 -0.80
N ARG A 172 -22.77 12.46 -1.89
CA ARG A 172 -23.68 11.74 -2.77
C ARG A 172 -23.57 10.22 -2.63
N MET A 173 -22.67 9.73 -1.78
CA MET A 173 -22.48 8.31 -1.55
C MET A 173 -23.56 7.76 -0.62
N SER A 174 -24.03 6.56 -0.95
CA SER A 174 -24.82 5.73 -0.06
C SER A 174 -23.99 5.26 1.14
N GLN A 175 -24.67 4.79 2.19
CA GLN A 175 -24.01 4.25 3.37
C GLN A 175 -23.10 3.05 3.06
N SER A 176 -23.48 2.22 2.07
CA SER A 176 -22.66 1.08 1.65
C SER A 176 -21.38 1.55 0.96
N GLU A 177 -21.46 2.54 0.07
CA GLU A 177 -20.29 3.08 -0.63
C GLU A 177 -19.32 3.75 0.35
N LEU A 178 -19.85 4.48 1.34
CA LEU A 178 -19.04 5.09 2.39
C LEU A 178 -18.35 4.03 3.27
N LEU A 179 -19.06 2.95 3.62
CA LEU A 179 -18.48 1.84 4.37
C LEU A 179 -17.36 1.15 3.57
N THR A 180 -17.58 0.88 2.27
CA THR A 180 -16.54 0.31 1.40
C THR A 180 -15.32 1.22 1.37
N LEU A 181 -15.53 2.52 1.17
CA LEU A 181 -14.47 3.52 1.12
C LEU A 181 -13.64 3.53 2.41
N ILE A 182 -14.29 3.61 3.59
CA ILE A 182 -13.59 3.59 4.88
C ILE A 182 -12.83 2.28 5.05
N THR A 183 -13.44 1.15 4.69
CA THR A 183 -12.80 -0.17 4.76
C THR A 183 -11.56 -0.24 3.85
N CYS A 184 -11.66 0.26 2.62
CA CYS A 184 -10.54 0.34 1.69
C CYS A 184 -9.40 1.18 2.27
N MET A 185 -9.68 2.38 2.79
CA MET A 185 -8.67 3.24 3.39
C MET A 185 -7.99 2.62 4.63
N MET A 186 -8.72 1.81 5.40
CA MET A 186 -8.16 1.10 6.58
C MET A 186 -7.41 -0.17 6.19
N SER A 187 -7.71 -0.75 5.04
CA SER A 187 -7.04 -1.95 4.53
C SER A 187 -5.72 -1.66 3.82
N THR A 188 -5.51 -0.43 3.35
CA THR A 188 -4.31 -0.04 2.60
C THR A 188 -3.37 0.83 3.42
N VAL A 189 -2.09 0.85 3.03
CA VAL A 189 -1.07 1.74 3.60
C VAL A 189 -0.82 2.90 2.64
N ALA A 190 -0.68 4.11 3.19
CA ALA A 190 -0.31 5.27 2.38
C ALA A 190 1.14 5.15 1.87
N THR A 191 1.35 5.46 0.59
CA THR A 191 2.68 5.41 -0.05
C THR A 191 3.71 6.30 0.67
N THR A 192 3.26 7.42 1.24
CA THR A 192 4.09 8.36 2.02
C THR A 192 4.70 7.70 3.26
N VAL A 193 3.97 6.79 3.91
CA VAL A 193 4.40 6.07 5.12
C VAL A 193 5.06 4.73 4.80
N MET A 194 4.85 4.19 3.59
CA MET A 194 5.52 2.96 3.13
C MET A 194 7.04 3.04 3.27
N ALA A 195 7.63 4.20 2.96
CA ALA A 195 9.06 4.49 3.15
C ALA A 195 9.54 4.20 4.58
N VAL A 196 8.74 4.60 5.57
CA VAL A 196 9.04 4.41 7.00
C VAL A 196 9.08 2.92 7.35
N TYR A 197 8.07 2.17 6.89
CA TYR A 197 8.00 0.73 7.13
C TYR A 197 9.17 -0.01 6.48
N VAL A 198 9.54 0.38 5.26
CA VAL A 198 10.70 -0.22 4.57
C VAL A 198 11.98 0.07 5.34
N ILE A 199 12.23 1.32 5.74
CA ILE A 199 13.45 1.67 6.51
C ILE A 199 13.50 0.90 7.83
N ALA A 200 12.39 0.86 8.57
CA ALA A 200 12.34 0.24 9.90
C ALA A 200 12.50 -1.29 9.87
N LEU A 201 11.98 -1.96 8.82
CA LEU A 201 11.92 -3.43 8.77
C LEU A 201 12.96 -4.07 7.85
N LYS A 202 13.67 -3.30 7.02
CA LYS A 202 14.63 -3.84 6.04
C LYS A 202 15.72 -4.70 6.68
N GLU A 203 16.15 -4.39 7.90
CA GLU A 203 17.16 -5.19 8.61
C GLU A 203 16.65 -6.58 9.03
N VAL A 204 15.34 -6.71 9.26
CA VAL A 204 14.70 -7.98 9.66
C VAL A 204 14.19 -8.75 8.43
N PHE A 205 13.65 -8.02 7.44
CA PHE A 205 13.04 -8.58 6.22
C PHE A 205 13.64 -7.91 4.97
N PRO A 206 14.62 -8.53 4.31
CA PRO A 206 15.34 -7.92 3.18
C PRO A 206 14.45 -7.56 1.97
N GLN A 207 13.32 -8.27 1.80
CA GLN A 207 12.37 -8.08 0.69
C GLN A 207 11.05 -7.42 1.15
N ILE A 208 11.06 -6.69 2.27
CA ILE A 208 9.83 -6.12 2.87
C ILE A 208 9.07 -5.19 1.92
N ALA A 209 9.75 -4.42 1.05
CA ALA A 209 9.05 -3.52 0.14
C ALA A 209 8.20 -4.29 -0.87
N GLY A 210 8.67 -5.44 -1.36
CA GLY A 210 7.89 -6.31 -2.23
C GLY A 210 6.64 -6.87 -1.54
N HIS A 211 6.75 -7.22 -0.25
CA HIS A 211 5.60 -7.64 0.55
C HIS A 211 4.59 -6.50 0.76
N LEU A 212 5.07 -5.28 1.06
CA LEU A 212 4.22 -4.10 1.24
C LEU A 212 3.53 -3.66 -0.05
N ILE A 213 4.16 -3.85 -1.21
CA ILE A 213 3.53 -3.57 -2.52
C ILE A 213 2.45 -4.61 -2.85
N SER A 214 2.64 -5.86 -2.43
CA SER A 214 1.68 -6.94 -2.71
C SER A 214 0.46 -6.97 -1.78
N ALA A 215 0.54 -6.28 -0.64
CA ALA A 215 -0.50 -6.19 0.38
C ALA A 215 -1.56 -5.15 0.01
#